data_AF-A0A0R3PBK4-F1
#
_entry.id   AF-A0A0R3PBK4-F1
#
_cell.length_a   1.000
_cell.length_b   1.000
_cell.length_c   1.000
_cell.angle_alpha   90.00
_cell.angle_beta   90.00
_cell.angle_gamma   90.00
#
_symmetry.space_group_name_H-M   'P 1'
#
loop_
_entity.id
_entity.type
_entity.pdbx_description
1 polymer ?
#
loop_
_entity_poly.entity_id
_entity_poly.type
_entity_poly.pdbx_seq_one_letter_code
_entity_poly.pdbx_strand_id
1 'polypeptide(L)'
;MDAVVEVVERYRHELEDAMQTIRQSGEEYGQSAQQMIQETRNQVEPQTQELITAVRDTSSVPPTTKPVVEVFAWATLMIFFANAGIIVGSYILGPLLSAFLGKSGAALLAFLAIPGYAHYSITKVGYVSALSDILNSGGGDDAAIRFQVLSLAIVQGVLMGFVINSLYLSSIPFAVLTPAITALSFPAVALSANGNRVALLAGTIGAAIIFNFAVGLVTVNLSFTYFLLSLTYGGIAAAVMQLIFKNLHEEAKGHVYQNALSCGFIIAKGTFFLLFGSYEQEGLVHLLLAGGVPYNQTQLKF
;
A
#
# COMPACT_ATOMS: atom_id res chain seq x y z
N MET A 1 3.06 -1.82 -51.17
CA MET A 1 1.99 -1.14 -50.41
C MET A 1 1.10 -2.15 -49.69
N ASP A 2 0.90 -3.34 -50.26
CA ASP A 2 0.04 -4.39 -49.69
C ASP A 2 0.49 -4.93 -48.32
N ALA A 3 1.80 -5.05 -48.07
CA ALA A 3 2.33 -5.49 -46.78
C ALA A 3 2.05 -4.52 -45.61
N VAL A 4 1.82 -3.24 -45.89
CA VAL A 4 1.47 -2.25 -44.85
C VAL A 4 -0.04 -2.30 -44.56
N VAL A 5 -0.86 -2.55 -45.57
CA VAL A 5 -2.31 -2.73 -45.44
C VAL A 5 -2.61 -4.01 -44.65
N GLU A 6 -1.89 -5.10 -44.91
CA GLU A 6 -2.04 -6.38 -44.20
C GLU A 6 -1.70 -6.27 -42.70
N VAL A 7 -0.68 -5.48 -42.34
CA VAL A 7 -0.32 -5.23 -40.93
C VAL A 7 -1.35 -4.35 -40.23
N VAL A 8 -1.90 -3.35 -40.92
CA VAL A 8 -2.95 -2.47 -40.36
C VAL A 8 -4.28 -3.21 -40.19
N GLU A 9 -4.64 -4.08 -41.13
CA GLU A 9 -5.84 -4.92 -41.02
C GLU A 9 -5.70 -5.96 -39.91
N ARG A 10 -4.51 -6.57 -39.74
CA ARG A 10 -4.24 -7.50 -38.63
C ARG A 10 -4.33 -6.79 -37.27
N TYR A 11 -3.76 -5.60 -37.11
CA TYR A 11 -3.88 -4.80 -35.88
C TYR A 11 -5.31 -4.39 -35.58
N ARG A 12 -6.09 -4.05 -36.60
CA ARG A 12 -7.51 -3.70 -36.44
C ARG A 12 -8.33 -4.91 -36.00
N HIS A 13 -8.07 -6.08 -36.56
CA HIS A 13 -8.77 -7.31 -36.18
C HIS A 13 -8.44 -7.74 -34.75
N GLU A 14 -7.17 -7.62 -34.34
CA GLU A 14 -6.74 -7.89 -32.95
C GLU A 14 -7.35 -6.90 -31.94
N LEU A 15 -7.54 -5.63 -32.34
CA LEU A 15 -8.22 -4.61 -31.53
C LEU A 15 -9.72 -4.86 -31.41
N GLU A 16 -10.39 -5.31 -32.49
CA GLU A 16 -11.80 -5.66 -32.47
C GLU A 16 -12.06 -6.92 -31.60
N ASP A 17 -11.17 -7.92 -31.66
CA ASP A 17 -11.23 -9.12 -30.81
C ASP A 17 -10.97 -8.79 -29.33
N ALA A 18 -9.99 -7.92 -29.04
CA ALA A 18 -9.73 -7.44 -27.69
C ALA A 18 -10.91 -6.60 -27.14
N MET A 19 -11.54 -5.78 -27.99
CA MET A 19 -12.67 -4.94 -27.60
C MET A 19 -13.94 -5.76 -27.35
N GLN A 20 -14.17 -6.83 -28.11
CA GLN A 20 -15.26 -7.78 -27.85
C GLN A 20 -15.04 -8.58 -26.56
N THR A 21 -13.79 -8.99 -26.30
CA THR A 21 -13.40 -9.66 -25.04
C THR A 21 -13.59 -8.73 -23.83
N ILE A 22 -13.26 -7.45 -23.95
CA ILE A 22 -13.48 -6.43 -22.90
C ILE A 22 -14.97 -6.14 -22.69
N ARG A 23 -15.78 -6.15 -23.76
CA ARG A 23 -17.22 -5.93 -23.68
C ARG A 23 -17.95 -7.11 -23.04
N GLN A 24 -17.57 -8.34 -23.40
CA GLN A 24 -18.06 -9.55 -22.73
C GLN A 24 -17.61 -9.60 -21.27
N SER A 25 -16.35 -9.24 -20.98
CA SER A 25 -15.86 -9.09 -19.60
C SER A 25 -16.63 -8.01 -18.83
N GLY A 26 -17.03 -6.92 -19.48
CA GLY A 26 -17.81 -5.82 -18.88
C GLY A 26 -19.24 -6.21 -18.54
N GLU A 27 -19.89 -7.04 -19.36
CA GLU A 27 -21.23 -7.58 -19.11
C GLU A 27 -21.19 -8.66 -18.00
N GLU A 28 -20.14 -9.50 -17.97
CA GLU A 28 -19.86 -10.43 -16.87
C GLU A 28 -19.51 -9.71 -15.56
N TYR A 29 -18.79 -8.58 -15.60
CA TYR A 29 -18.50 -7.73 -14.43
C TYR A 29 -19.74 -7.06 -13.85
N GLY A 30 -20.75 -6.72 -14.67
CA GLY A 30 -21.99 -6.11 -14.19
C GLY A 30 -22.83 -7.05 -13.31
N GLN A 31 -22.91 -8.34 -13.69
CA GLN A 31 -23.63 -9.36 -12.93
C GLN A 31 -22.77 -9.96 -11.80
N SER A 32 -21.47 -10.15 -12.03
CA SER A 32 -20.54 -10.61 -11.00
C SER A 32 -20.18 -9.54 -9.98
N ALA A 33 -20.34 -8.24 -10.24
CA ALA A 33 -20.12 -7.20 -9.23
C ALA A 33 -21.08 -7.34 -8.04
N GLN A 34 -22.37 -7.68 -8.27
CA GLN A 34 -23.31 -7.89 -7.17
C GLN A 34 -22.99 -9.16 -6.36
N GLN A 35 -22.62 -10.25 -7.04
CA GLN A 35 -22.16 -11.48 -6.38
C GLN A 35 -20.83 -11.27 -5.65
N MET A 36 -19.89 -10.55 -6.26
CA MET A 36 -18.60 -10.20 -5.68
C MET A 36 -18.76 -9.26 -4.49
N ILE A 37 -19.71 -8.30 -4.51
CA ILE A 37 -20.04 -7.48 -3.33
C ILE A 37 -20.58 -8.36 -2.20
N GLN A 38 -21.45 -9.33 -2.50
CA GLN A 38 -22.03 -10.23 -1.49
C GLN A 38 -20.99 -11.22 -0.95
N GLU A 39 -20.16 -11.80 -1.81
CA GLU A 39 -19.03 -12.67 -1.43
C GLU A 39 -17.96 -11.89 -0.66
N THR A 40 -17.65 -10.67 -1.08
CA THR A 40 -16.74 -9.77 -0.36
C THR A 40 -17.32 -9.44 1.01
N ARG A 41 -18.61 -9.14 1.12
CA ARG A 41 -19.26 -8.94 2.43
C ARG A 41 -19.13 -10.18 3.32
N ASN A 42 -19.40 -11.36 2.77
CA ASN A 42 -19.29 -12.63 3.48
C ASN A 42 -17.85 -13.00 3.86
N GLN A 43 -16.83 -12.46 3.18
CA GLN A 43 -15.40 -12.61 3.54
C GLN A 43 -14.88 -11.50 4.47
N VAL A 44 -15.38 -10.27 4.34
CA VAL A 44 -14.95 -9.11 5.12
C VAL A 44 -15.53 -9.15 6.53
N GLU A 45 -16.77 -9.62 6.70
CA GLU A 45 -17.41 -9.77 8.01
C GLU A 45 -16.63 -10.70 8.96
N PRO A 46 -16.21 -11.91 8.56
CA PRO A 46 -15.37 -12.75 9.40
C PRO A 46 -13.97 -12.17 9.61
N GLN A 47 -13.35 -11.50 8.63
CA GLN A 47 -12.05 -10.83 8.83
C GLN A 47 -12.13 -9.64 9.79
N THR A 48 -13.22 -8.88 9.74
CA THR A 48 -13.47 -7.76 10.66
C THR A 48 -13.69 -8.30 12.06
N GLN A 49 -14.49 -9.37 12.21
CA GLN A 49 -14.67 -10.03 13.49
C GLN A 49 -13.36 -10.65 13.98
N GLU A 50 -12.55 -11.21 13.07
CA GLU A 50 -11.26 -11.78 13.37
C GLU A 50 -10.32 -10.72 13.95
N LEU A 51 -10.27 -9.56 13.32
CA LEU A 51 -9.52 -8.39 13.77
C LEU A 51 -10.04 -7.89 15.12
N ILE A 52 -11.36 -7.73 15.30
CA ILE A 52 -11.96 -7.30 16.57
C ILE A 52 -11.58 -8.28 17.68
N THR A 53 -11.70 -9.58 17.42
CA THR A 53 -11.29 -10.62 18.36
C THR A 53 -9.78 -10.58 18.61
N ALA A 54 -8.95 -10.43 17.59
CA ALA A 54 -7.50 -10.34 17.73
C ALA A 54 -7.07 -9.11 18.54
N VAL A 55 -7.78 -7.98 18.40
CA VAL A 55 -7.54 -6.75 19.15
C VAL A 55 -7.94 -6.89 20.61
N ARG A 56 -9.03 -7.60 20.89
CA ARG A 56 -9.53 -7.83 22.24
C ARG A 56 -8.83 -8.96 22.98
N ASP A 57 -8.21 -9.87 22.24
CA ASP A 57 -7.52 -11.02 22.79
C ASP A 57 -6.19 -10.60 23.45
N THR A 58 -6.15 -10.71 24.78
CA THR A 58 -4.99 -10.42 25.63
C THR A 58 -4.30 -11.69 26.15
N SER A 59 -4.65 -12.86 25.60
CA SER A 59 -4.06 -14.13 26.00
C SER A 59 -2.55 -14.19 25.74
N SER A 60 -1.89 -15.08 26.47
CA SER A 60 -0.44 -15.29 26.35
C SER A 60 -0.09 -15.84 24.96
N VAL A 61 0.98 -15.33 24.38
CA VAL A 61 1.44 -15.70 23.04
C VAL A 61 2.74 -16.50 23.16
N PRO A 62 2.92 -17.60 22.41
CA PRO A 62 4.19 -18.30 22.35
C PRO A 62 5.34 -17.35 21.99
N PRO A 63 6.54 -17.53 22.55
CA PRO A 63 7.69 -16.64 22.30
C PRO A 63 8.30 -16.79 20.90
N THR A 64 7.56 -17.33 19.92
CA THR A 64 8.04 -17.55 18.56
C THR A 64 8.21 -16.22 17.84
N THR A 65 9.45 -15.77 17.69
CA THR A 65 9.80 -14.47 17.10
C THR A 65 9.82 -14.47 15.58
N LYS A 66 10.13 -15.62 14.97
CA LYS A 66 10.40 -15.75 13.54
C LYS A 66 9.28 -15.21 12.63
N PRO A 67 7.99 -15.59 12.79
CA PRO A 67 6.93 -15.13 11.89
C PRO A 67 6.74 -13.61 11.88
N VAL A 68 6.81 -12.99 13.06
CA VAL A 68 6.67 -11.53 13.19
C VAL A 68 7.86 -10.83 12.53
N VAL A 69 9.08 -11.26 12.83
CA VAL A 69 10.30 -10.65 12.26
C VAL A 69 10.30 -10.77 10.73
N GLU A 70 9.94 -11.93 10.18
CA GLU A 70 9.90 -12.15 8.73
C GLU A 70 8.85 -11.27 8.03
N VAL A 71 7.64 -11.17 8.59
CA VAL A 71 6.58 -10.31 8.02
C VAL A 71 7.00 -8.85 8.03
N PHE A 72 7.49 -8.36 9.17
CA PHE A 72 7.84 -6.96 9.31
C PHE A 72 9.10 -6.58 8.51
N ALA A 73 10.11 -7.46 8.44
CA ALA A 73 11.31 -7.21 7.63
C ALA A 73 11.00 -7.16 6.13
N TRP A 74 10.16 -8.06 5.62
CA TRP A 74 9.75 -8.01 4.21
C TRP A 74 8.86 -6.82 3.90
N ALA A 75 7.93 -6.47 4.79
CA ALA A 75 7.11 -5.28 4.63
C ALA A 75 7.95 -3.99 4.59
N THR A 76 9.05 -3.92 5.35
CA THR A 76 10.02 -2.82 5.25
C THR A 76 10.55 -2.64 3.82
N LEU A 77 10.96 -3.73 3.16
CA LEU A 77 11.41 -3.69 1.77
C LEU A 77 10.28 -3.26 0.83
N MET A 78 9.09 -3.84 0.98
CA MET A 78 7.94 -3.48 0.15
C MET A 78 7.58 -2.00 0.27
N ILE A 79 7.49 -1.48 1.49
CA ILE A 79 7.16 -0.08 1.76
C ILE A 79 8.27 0.83 1.21
N PHE A 80 9.54 0.44 1.33
CA PHE A 80 10.64 1.19 0.75
C PHE A 80 10.50 1.34 -0.77
N PHE A 81 10.31 0.22 -1.48
CA PHE A 81 10.14 0.23 -2.93
C PHE A 81 8.83 0.87 -3.39
N ALA A 82 7.74 0.74 -2.63
CA ALA A 82 6.50 1.46 -2.88
C ALA A 82 6.71 2.98 -2.75
N ASN A 83 7.50 3.44 -1.78
CA ASN A 83 7.83 4.87 -1.66
C ASN A 83 8.73 5.36 -2.80
N ALA A 84 9.66 4.53 -3.31
CA ALA A 84 10.37 4.84 -4.55
C ALA A 84 9.40 4.93 -5.74
N GLY A 85 8.44 4.01 -5.82
CA GLY A 85 7.34 4.04 -6.79
C GLY A 85 6.54 5.34 -6.71
N ILE A 86 6.22 5.83 -5.52
CA ILE A 86 5.53 7.12 -5.33
C ILE A 86 6.30 8.26 -6.00
N ILE A 87 7.62 8.33 -5.84
CA ILE A 87 8.45 9.36 -6.46
C ILE A 87 8.39 9.24 -8.00
N VAL A 88 8.49 8.03 -8.53
CA VAL A 88 8.38 7.79 -9.98
C VAL A 88 6.99 8.19 -10.50
N GLY A 89 5.93 7.83 -9.77
CA GLY A 89 4.56 8.15 -10.11
C GLY A 89 4.24 9.64 -10.07
N SER A 90 4.82 10.36 -9.11
CA SER A 90 4.59 11.80 -8.97
C SER A 90 5.28 12.62 -10.06
N TYR A 91 6.49 12.23 -10.48
CA TYR A 91 7.33 13.05 -11.36
C TYR A 91 7.45 12.54 -12.81
N ILE A 92 7.43 11.24 -13.04
CA ILE A 92 7.82 10.66 -14.36
C ILE A 92 6.58 10.26 -15.16
N LEU A 93 5.57 9.67 -14.51
CA LEU A 93 4.44 9.03 -15.18
C LEU A 93 3.18 9.90 -15.25
N GLY A 94 3.23 11.16 -14.81
CA GLY A 94 2.09 12.08 -14.82
C GLY A 94 1.38 12.18 -16.18
N PRO A 95 2.09 12.54 -17.26
CA PRO A 95 1.48 12.66 -18.59
C PRO A 95 1.00 11.32 -19.14
N LEU A 96 1.79 10.25 -18.99
CA LEU A 96 1.46 8.93 -19.51
C LEU A 96 0.21 8.36 -18.83
N LEU A 97 0.16 8.36 -17.50
CA LEU A 97 -0.98 7.85 -16.74
C LEU A 97 -2.23 8.69 -16.97
N SER A 98 -2.10 10.02 -17.05
CA SER A 98 -3.25 10.91 -17.28
C SER A 98 -3.97 10.66 -18.61
N ALA A 99 -3.26 10.14 -19.62
CA ALA A 99 -3.82 9.81 -20.92
C ALA A 99 -4.72 8.55 -20.89
N PHE A 100 -4.44 7.62 -19.98
CA PHE A 100 -5.17 6.35 -19.87
C PHE A 100 -6.12 6.30 -18.66
N LEU A 101 -5.81 7.04 -17.59
CA LEU A 101 -6.47 6.93 -16.30
C LEU A 101 -6.49 8.29 -15.57
N GLY A 102 -7.69 8.79 -15.25
CA GLY A 102 -7.83 9.98 -14.41
C GLY A 102 -7.36 9.73 -12.96
N LYS A 103 -7.03 10.82 -12.22
CA LYS A 103 -6.59 10.73 -10.81
C LYS A 103 -7.56 9.94 -9.92
N SER A 104 -8.87 10.11 -10.11
CA SER A 104 -9.88 9.35 -9.36
C SER A 104 -9.85 7.84 -9.67
N GLY A 105 -9.59 7.47 -10.93
CA GLY A 105 -9.42 6.08 -11.34
C GLY A 105 -8.16 5.47 -10.75
N ALA A 106 -7.04 6.20 -10.80
CA ALA A 106 -5.78 5.79 -10.18
C ALA A 106 -5.91 5.63 -8.66
N ALA A 107 -6.68 6.50 -8.00
CA ALA A 107 -6.99 6.36 -6.59
C ALA A 107 -7.78 5.08 -6.33
N LEU A 108 -8.88 4.83 -7.04
CA LEU A 108 -9.64 3.58 -6.85
C LEU A 108 -8.78 2.33 -7.05
N LEU A 109 -7.88 2.34 -8.05
CA LEU A 109 -6.94 1.24 -8.27
C LEU A 109 -5.95 1.08 -7.10
N ALA A 110 -5.34 2.18 -6.64
CA ALA A 110 -4.33 2.16 -5.58
C ALA A 110 -4.91 1.84 -4.20
N PHE A 111 -6.14 2.27 -3.92
CA PHE A 111 -6.81 2.09 -2.63
C PHE A 111 -7.54 0.76 -2.52
N LEU A 112 -8.12 0.24 -3.62
CA LEU A 112 -9.02 -0.91 -3.57
C LEU A 112 -8.59 -2.04 -4.50
N ALA A 113 -8.34 -1.75 -5.78
CA ALA A 113 -8.11 -2.81 -6.76
C ALA A 113 -6.80 -3.57 -6.52
N ILE A 114 -5.69 -2.87 -6.28
CA ILE A 114 -4.39 -3.53 -6.03
C ILE A 114 -4.38 -4.30 -4.71
N PRO A 115 -4.82 -3.73 -3.57
CA PRO A 115 -4.92 -4.49 -2.32
C PRO A 115 -5.83 -5.73 -2.44
N GLY A 116 -6.99 -5.58 -3.12
CA GLY A 116 -7.92 -6.68 -3.37
C GLY A 116 -7.34 -7.75 -4.27
N TYR A 117 -6.71 -7.36 -5.39
CA TYR A 117 -6.05 -8.28 -6.32
C TYR A 117 -4.88 -9.01 -5.66
N ALA A 118 -4.03 -8.30 -4.90
CA ALA A 118 -2.93 -8.91 -4.17
C ALA A 118 -3.46 -9.96 -3.18
N HIS A 119 -4.48 -9.62 -2.39
CA HIS A 119 -5.10 -10.56 -1.46
C HIS A 119 -5.71 -11.79 -2.16
N TYR A 120 -6.43 -11.56 -3.26
CA TYR A 120 -6.98 -12.64 -4.07
C TYR A 120 -5.88 -13.54 -4.66
N SER A 121 -4.80 -12.94 -5.18
CA SER A 121 -3.70 -13.68 -5.81
C SER A 121 -2.92 -14.55 -4.84
N ILE A 122 -2.73 -14.08 -3.60
CA ILE A 122 -2.10 -14.86 -2.53
C ILE A 122 -3.01 -16.02 -2.10
N THR A 123 -4.34 -15.86 -2.19
CA THR A 123 -5.33 -16.84 -1.69
C THR A 123 -5.81 -17.84 -2.74
N LYS A 124 -5.78 -17.48 -4.03
CA LYS A 124 -6.15 -18.35 -5.17
C LYS A 124 -5.00 -18.38 -6.17
N VAL A 125 -4.02 -19.25 -5.90
CA VAL A 125 -2.84 -19.49 -6.75
C VAL A 125 -3.25 -20.15 -8.08
N GLY A 126 -3.62 -19.34 -9.10
CA GLY A 126 -3.98 -19.87 -10.41
C GLY A 126 -3.79 -18.93 -11.61
N TYR A 127 -4.12 -17.63 -11.50
CA TYR A 127 -4.05 -16.71 -12.65
C TYR A 127 -2.68 -16.04 -12.85
N VAL A 128 -1.80 -16.14 -11.86
CA VAL A 128 -0.51 -15.44 -11.82
C VAL A 128 0.64 -16.25 -12.44
N SER A 129 0.43 -17.54 -12.73
CA SER A 129 1.37 -18.38 -13.48
C SER A 129 1.84 -17.66 -14.75
N ALA A 130 0.95 -17.02 -15.49
CA ALA A 130 1.29 -16.37 -16.75
C ALA A 130 2.25 -15.17 -16.64
N LEU A 131 2.27 -14.43 -15.52
CA LEU A 131 3.23 -13.33 -15.31
C LEU A 131 4.50 -13.82 -14.58
N SER A 132 4.35 -14.82 -13.71
CA SER A 132 5.45 -15.53 -13.05
C SER A 132 6.33 -16.29 -14.05
N ASP A 133 5.73 -16.88 -15.07
CA ASP A 133 6.41 -17.59 -16.16
C ASP A 133 7.22 -16.65 -17.06
N ILE A 134 6.82 -15.38 -17.16
CA ILE A 134 7.56 -14.34 -17.89
C ILE A 134 8.78 -13.84 -17.09
N LEU A 135 8.73 -13.89 -15.76
CA LEU A 135 9.76 -13.35 -14.87
C LEU A 135 10.69 -14.41 -14.29
N ASN A 136 10.58 -15.67 -14.70
CA ASN A 136 11.18 -16.77 -13.96
C ASN A 136 12.72 -16.83 -14.12
N SER A 137 13.40 -16.53 -13.01
CA SER A 137 14.73 -17.01 -12.67
C SER A 137 14.69 -17.62 -11.27
N GLY A 138 14.39 -18.92 -11.18
CA GLY A 138 15.01 -19.85 -10.23
C GLY A 138 14.79 -19.66 -8.73
N GLY A 139 13.57 -19.38 -8.26
CA GLY A 139 13.23 -19.40 -6.82
C GLY A 139 11.92 -20.14 -6.56
N GLY A 140 11.85 -20.95 -5.50
CA GLY A 140 10.66 -21.75 -5.15
C GLY A 140 9.39 -20.91 -4.93
N ASP A 141 8.24 -21.58 -4.83
CA ASP A 141 6.87 -21.02 -4.77
C ASP A 141 6.73 -19.79 -3.84
N ASP A 142 7.35 -19.81 -2.65
CA ASP A 142 7.35 -18.70 -1.67
C ASP A 142 8.14 -17.45 -2.15
N ALA A 143 9.27 -17.62 -2.84
CA ALA A 143 10.05 -16.49 -3.34
C ALA A 143 9.31 -15.77 -4.48
N ALA A 144 8.68 -16.53 -5.37
CA ALA A 144 7.88 -15.99 -6.46
C ALA A 144 6.72 -15.12 -5.93
N ILE A 145 6.01 -15.58 -4.90
CA ILE A 145 4.92 -14.81 -4.26
C ILE A 145 5.46 -13.52 -3.64
N ARG A 146 6.61 -13.55 -2.95
CA ARG A 146 7.22 -12.35 -2.35
C ARG A 146 7.55 -11.28 -3.39
N PHE A 147 8.18 -11.68 -4.50
CA PHE A 147 8.52 -10.75 -5.58
C PHE A 147 7.29 -10.22 -6.33
N GLN A 148 6.27 -11.05 -6.49
CA GLN A 148 5.00 -10.62 -7.06
C GLN A 148 4.33 -9.56 -6.19
N VAL A 149 4.19 -9.83 -4.89
CA VAL A 149 3.57 -8.91 -3.94
C VAL A 149 4.40 -7.62 -3.79
N LEU A 150 5.73 -7.71 -3.89
CA LEU A 150 6.62 -6.55 -4.01
C LEU A 150 6.34 -5.74 -5.28
N SER A 151 6.18 -6.38 -6.44
CA SER A 151 5.87 -5.69 -7.70
C SER A 151 4.55 -4.94 -7.62
N LEU A 152 3.52 -5.56 -7.02
CA LEU A 152 2.22 -4.93 -6.79
C LEU A 152 2.33 -3.73 -5.85
N ALA A 153 3.16 -3.82 -4.80
CA ALA A 153 3.43 -2.68 -3.91
C ALA A 153 4.11 -1.51 -4.64
N ILE A 154 5.05 -1.79 -5.57
CA ILE A 154 5.67 -0.76 -6.42
C ILE A 154 4.61 -0.09 -7.30
N VAL A 155 3.78 -0.88 -8.00
CA VAL A 155 2.70 -0.35 -8.85
C VAL A 155 1.70 0.47 -8.03
N GLN A 156 1.33 0.00 -6.83
CA GLN A 156 0.49 0.76 -5.91
C GLN A 156 1.14 2.09 -5.52
N GLY A 157 2.44 2.07 -5.24
CA GLY A 157 3.25 3.26 -4.99
C GLY A 157 3.21 4.24 -6.15
N VAL A 158 3.46 3.78 -7.38
CA VAL A 158 3.41 4.59 -8.60
C VAL A 158 2.04 5.24 -8.79
N LEU A 159 0.96 4.47 -8.70
CA LEU A 159 -0.38 5.02 -8.81
C LEU A 159 -0.69 6.03 -7.70
N MET A 160 -0.28 5.74 -6.47
CA MET A 160 -0.44 6.67 -5.35
C MET A 160 0.33 7.97 -5.58
N GLY A 161 1.57 7.88 -6.08
CA GLY A 161 2.39 9.02 -6.46
C GLY A 161 1.71 9.91 -7.50
N PHE A 162 1.11 9.30 -8.52
CA PHE A 162 0.33 10.03 -9.52
C PHE A 162 -0.91 10.72 -8.91
N VAL A 163 -1.60 10.08 -7.98
CA VAL A 163 -2.78 10.63 -7.29
C VAL A 163 -2.42 11.85 -6.46
N ILE A 164 -1.32 11.78 -5.70
CA ILE A 164 -0.92 12.83 -4.75
C ILE A 164 0.06 13.84 -5.34
N ASN A 165 0.39 13.77 -6.63
CA ASN A 165 1.44 14.59 -7.23
C ASN A 165 1.22 16.11 -7.12
N SER A 166 -0.01 16.55 -6.94
CA SER A 166 -0.39 17.96 -6.78
C SER A 166 -0.60 18.37 -5.33
N LEU A 167 -0.31 17.48 -4.37
CA LEU A 167 -0.58 17.67 -2.96
C LEU A 167 0.74 17.67 -2.20
N TYR A 168 0.97 18.73 -1.45
CA TYR A 168 2.10 18.89 -0.57
C TYR A 168 1.68 18.66 0.88
N LEU A 169 2.49 17.89 1.61
CA LEU A 169 2.42 17.75 3.06
C LEU A 169 3.69 18.33 3.68
N SER A 170 3.51 19.22 4.65
CA SER A 170 4.61 19.94 5.31
C SER A 170 5.66 19.02 5.95
N SER A 171 5.28 17.82 6.37
CA SER A 171 6.19 16.85 6.97
C SER A 171 5.55 15.47 6.98
N ILE A 172 6.36 14.44 6.73
CA ILE A 172 5.90 13.06 6.58
C ILE A 172 6.89 12.13 7.31
N PRO A 173 6.42 11.24 8.21
CA PRO A 173 7.28 10.24 8.81
C PRO A 173 7.74 9.22 7.78
N PHE A 174 8.97 8.75 7.93
CA PHE A 174 9.51 7.70 7.09
C PHE A 174 8.75 6.39 7.34
N ALA A 175 7.83 6.06 6.44
CA ALA A 175 6.96 4.89 6.53
C ALA A 175 7.72 3.57 6.76
N VAL A 176 8.96 3.48 6.27
CA VAL A 176 9.85 2.32 6.39
C VAL A 176 10.35 2.09 7.83
N LEU A 177 10.42 3.15 8.66
CA LEU A 177 10.99 3.04 10.01
C LEU A 177 10.14 2.20 10.94
N THR A 178 8.81 2.36 10.90
CA THR A 178 7.93 1.61 11.80
C THR A 178 8.12 0.10 11.66
N PRO A 179 7.98 -0.51 10.46
CA PRO A 179 8.17 -1.96 10.33
C PRO A 179 9.61 -2.40 10.57
N ALA A 180 10.62 -1.59 10.21
CA ALA A 180 12.02 -1.91 10.47
C ALA A 180 12.33 -1.98 11.97
N ILE A 181 11.93 -0.95 12.74
CA ILE A 181 12.14 -0.91 14.19
C ILE A 181 11.31 -1.99 14.88
N THR A 182 10.09 -2.27 14.41
CA THR A 182 9.30 -3.40 14.92
C THR A 182 10.03 -4.72 14.71
N ALA A 183 10.55 -5.01 13.51
CA ALA A 183 11.31 -6.24 13.25
C ALA A 183 12.57 -6.35 14.14
N LEU A 184 13.30 -5.25 14.36
CA LEU A 184 14.53 -5.22 15.15
C LEU A 184 14.28 -5.31 16.67
N SER A 185 13.25 -4.64 17.17
CA SER A 185 12.94 -4.60 18.61
C SER A 185 12.18 -5.84 19.09
N PHE A 186 11.46 -6.52 18.20
CA PHE A 186 10.61 -7.66 18.57
C PHE A 186 11.35 -8.76 19.34
N PRO A 187 12.51 -9.28 18.87
CA PRO A 187 13.22 -10.32 19.59
C PRO A 187 13.66 -9.89 20.99
N ALA A 188 14.13 -8.65 21.14
CA ALA A 188 14.60 -8.13 22.44
C ALA A 188 13.45 -7.96 23.44
N VAL A 189 12.30 -7.45 22.99
CA VAL A 189 11.11 -7.28 23.83
C VAL A 189 10.49 -8.63 24.18
N ALA A 190 10.52 -9.61 23.25
CA ALA A 190 9.94 -10.93 23.48
C ALA A 190 10.58 -11.70 24.63
N LEU A 191 11.90 -11.56 24.82
CA LEU A 191 12.61 -12.15 25.96
C LEU A 191 12.09 -11.63 27.31
N SER A 192 11.83 -10.32 27.40
CA SER A 192 11.38 -9.67 28.63
C SER A 192 9.87 -9.77 28.86
N ALA A 193 9.08 -9.89 27.78
CA ALA A 193 7.63 -9.93 27.86
C ALA A 193 7.09 -11.28 28.34
N ASN A 194 7.86 -12.37 28.24
CA ASN A 194 7.51 -13.71 28.72
C ASN A 194 6.09 -14.16 28.29
N GLY A 195 5.76 -13.94 27.02
CA GLY A 195 4.45 -14.26 26.43
C GLY A 195 3.34 -13.25 26.70
N ASN A 196 3.57 -12.21 27.51
CA ASN A 196 2.59 -11.13 27.69
C ASN A 196 2.43 -10.31 26.39
N ARG A 197 1.30 -10.50 25.73
CA ARG A 197 0.94 -9.86 24.46
C ARG A 197 0.89 -8.34 24.52
N VAL A 198 0.38 -7.79 25.62
CA VAL A 198 0.30 -6.32 25.81
C VAL A 198 1.71 -5.75 25.95
N ALA A 199 2.58 -6.41 26.72
CA ALA A 199 3.98 -6.00 26.86
C ALA A 199 4.75 -6.11 25.52
N LEU A 200 4.49 -7.17 24.73
CA LEU A 200 5.03 -7.33 23.39
C LEU A 200 4.62 -6.19 22.47
N LEU A 201 3.31 -5.91 22.35
CA LEU A 201 2.79 -4.85 21.48
C LEU A 201 3.26 -3.47 21.93
N ALA A 202 3.07 -3.15 23.21
CA ALA A 202 3.44 -1.84 23.76
C ALA A 202 4.95 -1.61 23.67
N GLY A 203 5.78 -2.63 23.96
CA GLY A 203 7.22 -2.52 23.87
C GLY A 203 7.72 -2.33 22.44
N THR A 204 7.20 -3.10 21.49
CA THR A 204 7.70 -3.09 20.09
C THR A 204 7.12 -1.96 19.25
N ILE A 205 5.79 -1.81 19.23
CA ILE A 205 5.12 -0.73 18.50
C ILE A 205 5.41 0.62 19.17
N GLY A 206 5.43 0.66 20.51
CA GLY A 206 5.81 1.86 21.26
C GLY A 206 7.24 2.29 20.94
N ALA A 207 8.20 1.37 20.88
CA ALA A 207 9.57 1.69 20.46
C ALA A 207 9.62 2.27 19.03
N ALA A 208 8.86 1.69 18.09
CA ALA A 208 8.78 2.19 16.72
C ALA A 208 8.20 3.60 16.63
N ILE A 209 7.14 3.91 17.39
CA ILE A 209 6.53 5.25 17.45
C ILE A 209 7.50 6.25 18.09
N ILE A 210 8.09 5.90 19.24
CA ILE A 210 9.07 6.76 19.94
C ILE A 210 10.26 7.06 19.03
N PHE A 211 10.76 6.07 18.29
CA PHE A 211 11.85 6.26 17.34
C PHE A 211 11.45 7.21 16.20
N ASN A 212 10.26 7.05 15.61
CA ASN A 212 9.74 7.99 14.61
C ASN A 212 9.63 9.42 15.16
N PHE A 213 9.19 9.59 16.41
CA PHE A 213 9.12 10.90 17.05
C PHE A 213 10.51 11.48 17.32
N ALA A 214 11.46 10.67 17.77
CA ALA A 214 12.84 11.12 17.95
C ALA A 214 13.45 11.62 16.63
N VAL A 215 13.24 10.89 15.53
CA VAL A 215 13.65 11.32 14.18
C VAL A 215 12.96 12.63 13.79
N GLY A 216 11.65 12.75 14.05
CA GLY A 216 10.89 13.97 13.76
C GLY A 216 11.36 15.18 14.57
N LEU A 217 11.75 14.99 15.84
CA LEU A 217 12.32 16.03 16.69
C LEU A 217 13.70 16.46 16.20
N VAL A 218 14.59 15.51 15.91
CA VAL A 218 15.96 15.79 15.43
C VAL A 218 15.94 16.50 14.07
N THR A 219 15.00 16.14 13.21
CA THR A 219 14.84 16.77 11.89
C THR A 219 13.99 18.05 11.91
N VAL A 220 13.50 18.47 13.09
CA VAL A 220 12.64 19.67 13.28
C VAL A 220 11.38 19.62 12.40
N ASN A 221 10.91 18.41 12.11
CA ASN A 221 9.81 18.11 11.20
C ASN A 221 8.55 17.64 11.96
N LEU A 222 8.49 17.88 13.27
CA LEU A 222 7.41 17.42 14.12
C LEU A 222 6.15 18.30 13.95
N SER A 223 5.31 17.95 12.97
CA SER A 223 4.00 18.57 12.77
C SER A 223 2.88 17.72 13.37
N PHE A 224 1.69 18.29 13.51
CA PHE A 224 0.49 17.54 13.90
C PHE A 224 0.20 16.38 12.93
N THR A 225 0.35 16.61 11.62
CA THR A 225 0.17 15.58 10.59
C THR A 225 1.24 14.49 10.70
N TYR A 226 2.50 14.85 11.01
CA TYR A 226 3.57 13.87 11.25
C TYR A 226 3.25 12.98 12.45
N PHE A 227 2.79 13.57 13.54
CA PHE A 227 2.39 12.85 14.74
C PHE A 227 1.26 11.86 14.47
N LEU A 228 0.15 12.35 13.87
CA LEU A 228 -1.00 11.51 13.56
C LEU A 228 -0.64 10.38 12.59
N LEU A 229 0.11 10.66 11.53
CA LEU A 229 0.48 9.64 10.54
C LEU A 229 1.41 8.58 11.14
N SER A 230 2.33 8.98 12.04
CA SER A 230 3.16 8.02 12.79
C SER A 230 2.34 7.11 13.69
N LEU A 231 1.32 7.66 14.37
CA LEU A 231 0.38 6.86 15.16
C LEU A 231 -0.47 5.94 14.28
N THR A 232 -0.91 6.40 13.11
CA THR A 232 -1.64 5.55 12.15
C THR A 232 -0.78 4.38 11.68
N TYR A 233 0.48 4.61 11.32
CA TYR A 233 1.42 3.54 10.99
C TYR A 233 1.61 2.56 12.16
N GLY A 234 1.77 3.08 13.39
CA GLY A 234 1.83 2.25 14.59
C GLY A 234 0.56 1.43 14.82
N GLY A 235 -0.62 2.02 14.60
CA GLY A 235 -1.91 1.35 14.72
C GLY A 235 -2.09 0.22 13.70
N ILE A 236 -1.73 0.46 12.44
CA ILE A 236 -1.76 -0.57 11.39
C ILE A 236 -0.79 -1.71 11.76
N ALA A 237 0.44 -1.38 12.17
CA ALA A 237 1.42 -2.36 12.62
C ALA A 237 0.92 -3.18 13.82
N ALA A 238 0.29 -2.54 14.81
CA ALA A 238 -0.28 -3.22 15.97
C ALA A 238 -1.42 -4.19 15.56
N ALA A 239 -2.33 -3.75 14.69
CA ALA A 239 -3.41 -4.59 14.17
C ALA A 239 -2.87 -5.81 13.41
N VAL A 240 -1.90 -5.62 12.51
CA VAL A 240 -1.28 -6.72 11.77
C VAL A 240 -0.54 -7.68 12.73
N MET A 241 0.22 -7.16 13.69
CA MET A 241 0.91 -7.99 14.68
C MET A 241 -0.08 -8.82 15.53
N GLN A 242 -1.22 -8.25 15.91
CA GLN A 242 -2.27 -8.96 16.61
C GLN A 242 -2.90 -10.09 15.77
N LEU A 243 -3.06 -9.88 14.46
CA LEU A 243 -3.52 -10.94 13.56
C LEU A 243 -2.48 -12.06 13.42
N ILE A 244 -1.20 -11.72 13.35
CA ILE A 244 -0.11 -12.72 13.35
C ILE A 244 -0.17 -13.56 14.62
N PHE A 245 -0.26 -12.93 15.80
CA PHE A 245 -0.34 -13.63 17.09
C PHE A 245 -1.51 -14.61 17.18
N LYS A 246 -2.67 -14.22 16.64
CA LYS A 246 -3.85 -15.09 16.62
C LYS A 246 -3.67 -16.30 15.69
N ASN A 247 -2.92 -16.14 14.60
CA ASN A 247 -2.74 -17.15 13.56
C ASN A 247 -1.32 -17.76 13.52
N LEU A 248 -0.59 -17.74 14.64
CA LEU A 248 0.81 -18.21 14.72
C LEU A 248 1.06 -19.65 14.26
N HIS A 249 0.00 -20.46 14.14
CA HIS A 249 0.05 -21.87 13.74
C HIS A 249 -0.09 -22.06 12.23
N GLU A 250 -0.40 -21.01 11.47
CA GLU A 250 -0.60 -21.07 10.03
C GLU A 250 0.54 -20.35 9.29
N GLU A 251 1.65 -21.08 9.04
CA GLU A 251 2.83 -20.55 8.35
C GLU A 251 2.51 -19.97 6.94
N ALA A 252 1.43 -20.45 6.30
CA ALA A 252 1.02 -20.03 4.96
C ALA A 252 0.46 -18.60 4.85
N LYS A 253 0.14 -17.92 5.97
CA LYS A 253 -0.48 -16.58 5.94
C LYS A 253 0.52 -15.41 5.97
N GLY A 254 1.82 -15.67 6.03
CA GLY A 254 2.85 -14.62 6.14
C GLY A 254 2.76 -13.53 5.05
N HIS A 255 2.56 -13.93 3.79
CA HIS A 255 2.42 -12.99 2.66
C HIS A 255 1.19 -12.10 2.76
N VAL A 256 0.10 -12.62 3.32
CA VAL A 256 -1.12 -11.83 3.52
C VAL A 256 -0.86 -10.69 4.49
N TYR A 257 -0.13 -10.95 5.58
CA TYR A 257 0.23 -9.92 6.55
C TYR A 257 1.25 -8.92 6.02
N GLN A 258 2.23 -9.37 5.23
CA GLN A 258 3.19 -8.51 4.53
C GLN A 258 2.45 -7.53 3.60
N ASN A 259 1.53 -8.06 2.78
CA ASN A 259 0.72 -7.26 1.87
C ASN A 259 -0.20 -6.29 2.62
N ALA A 260 -0.89 -6.75 3.66
CA ALA A 260 -1.79 -5.93 4.47
C ALA A 260 -1.04 -4.75 5.12
N LEU A 261 0.16 -5.00 5.66
CA LEU A 261 0.99 -3.96 6.27
C LEU A 261 1.45 -2.93 5.22
N SER A 262 1.97 -3.40 4.09
CA SER A 262 2.43 -2.51 3.01
C SER A 262 1.29 -1.69 2.41
N CYS A 263 0.21 -2.34 1.98
CA CYS A 263 -0.96 -1.66 1.40
C CYS A 263 -1.56 -0.67 2.40
N GLY A 264 -1.70 -1.06 3.66
CA GLY A 264 -2.22 -0.20 4.72
C GLY A 264 -1.40 1.08 4.90
N PHE A 265 -0.07 0.99 4.85
CA PHE A 265 0.81 2.16 4.97
C PHE A 265 0.69 3.10 3.77
N ILE A 266 0.63 2.56 2.55
CA ILE A 266 0.46 3.37 1.33
C ILE A 266 -0.91 4.04 1.29
N ILE A 267 -1.97 3.31 1.66
CA ILE A 267 -3.34 3.84 1.81
C ILE A 267 -3.37 4.95 2.87
N ALA A 268 -2.81 4.72 4.05
CA ALA A 268 -2.76 5.72 5.11
C ALA A 268 -2.03 6.98 4.64
N LYS A 269 -0.88 6.84 3.99
CA LYS A 269 -0.16 7.98 3.40
C LYS A 269 -1.05 8.73 2.41
N GLY A 270 -1.63 8.03 1.44
CA GLY A 270 -2.54 8.61 0.45
C GLY A 270 -3.70 9.38 1.08
N THR A 271 -4.39 8.77 2.04
CA THR A 271 -5.49 9.40 2.78
C THR A 271 -5.04 10.68 3.48
N PHE A 272 -3.88 10.67 4.13
CA PHE A 272 -3.36 11.86 4.80
C PHE A 272 -3.01 12.99 3.82
N PHE A 273 -2.47 12.66 2.64
CA PHE A 273 -2.27 13.65 1.58
C PHE A 273 -3.60 14.22 1.08
N LEU A 274 -4.62 13.39 0.89
CA LEU A 274 -5.94 13.85 0.44
C LEU A 274 -6.64 14.74 1.47
N LEU A 275 -6.53 14.40 2.76
CA LEU A 275 -7.18 15.11 3.86
C LEU A 275 -6.44 16.38 4.28
N PHE A 276 -5.12 16.31 4.41
CA PHE A 276 -4.30 17.38 4.99
C PHE A 276 -3.35 18.05 3.99
N GLY A 277 -3.26 17.52 2.76
CA GLY A 277 -2.41 18.08 1.71
C GLY A 277 -2.97 19.38 1.16
N SER A 278 -2.06 20.32 0.92
CA SER A 278 -2.35 21.59 0.26
C SER A 278 -1.85 21.55 -1.18
N TYR A 279 -2.50 22.29 -2.08
CA TYR A 279 -2.03 22.38 -3.46
C TYR A 279 -0.73 23.20 -3.52
N GLU A 280 0.22 22.73 -4.32
CA GLU A 280 1.39 23.52 -4.65
C GLU A 280 0.95 24.72 -5.51
N GLN A 281 1.24 25.93 -5.05
CA GLN A 281 0.80 27.15 -5.72
C GLN A 281 1.71 27.40 -6.94
N GLU A 282 1.40 26.80 -8.08
CA GLU A 282 2.09 27.05 -9.38
C GLU A 282 1.95 28.51 -9.89
N GLY A 283 1.38 29.43 -9.09
CA GLY A 283 1.10 30.80 -9.48
C GLY A 283 2.23 31.82 -9.27
N LEU A 284 3.34 31.49 -8.61
CA LEU A 284 4.33 32.51 -8.23
C LEU A 284 5.35 32.85 -9.33
N VAL A 285 5.61 31.94 -10.28
CA VAL A 285 6.56 32.19 -11.38
C VAL A 285 5.92 33.02 -12.50
N HIS A 286 4.62 32.84 -12.76
CA HIS A 286 3.90 33.67 -13.74
C HIS A 286 3.59 35.08 -13.23
N LEU A 287 3.41 35.27 -11.91
CA LEU A 287 3.12 36.60 -11.34
C LEU A 287 4.36 37.49 -11.23
N LEU A 288 5.54 36.90 -10.99
CA LEU A 288 6.82 37.63 -10.96
C LEU A 288 7.22 38.19 -12.32
N LEU A 289 6.75 37.58 -13.42
CA LEU A 289 6.92 38.09 -14.79
C LEU A 289 5.85 39.11 -15.20
N ALA A 290 4.75 39.25 -14.44
CA ALA A 290 3.60 40.09 -14.79
C ALA A 290 3.45 41.37 -13.94
N GLY A 291 4.36 41.66 -13.00
CA GLY A 291 4.38 42.93 -12.26
C GLY A 291 3.16 43.19 -11.37
N GLY A 292 2.38 42.15 -11.02
CA GLY A 292 1.18 42.26 -10.20
C GLY A 292 1.48 42.23 -8.70
N VAL A 293 0.93 43.19 -7.96
CA VAL A 293 1.00 43.31 -6.48
C VAL A 293 0.53 42.01 -5.80
N PRO A 294 1.22 41.50 -4.76
CA PRO A 294 0.86 40.25 -4.12
C PRO A 294 -0.43 40.39 -3.30
N TYR A 295 -1.48 39.67 -3.69
CA TYR A 295 -2.65 39.45 -2.84
C TYR A 295 -2.39 38.21 -1.99
N ASN A 296 -2.22 38.41 -0.69
CA ASN A 296 -2.04 37.36 0.30
C ASN A 296 -3.38 36.63 0.49
N GLN A 297 -3.57 35.50 -0.17
CA GLN A 297 -4.59 34.52 0.20
C GLN A 297 -4.00 33.11 0.22
N THR A 298 -3.64 32.67 1.43
CA THR A 298 -3.62 31.26 1.79
C THR A 298 -5.05 30.75 1.69
N GLN A 299 -5.40 30.09 0.58
CA GLN A 299 -6.67 29.38 0.45
C GLN A 299 -6.57 28.07 1.25
N LEU A 300 -6.92 28.17 2.54
CA LEU A 300 -7.24 27.02 3.38
C LEU A 300 -8.45 26.31 2.78
N LYS A 301 -8.38 24.99 2.62
CA LYS A 301 -9.60 24.18 2.43
C LYS A 301 -10.47 24.36 3.67
N PHE A 302 -11.67 24.89 3.49
CA PHE A 302 -12.77 24.74 4.44
C PHE A 302 -13.43 23.38 4.24
#